data_AF-A0A2E6GSD0-F1
#
_entry.id   AF-A0A2E6GSD0-F1
#
_cell.length_a   1.000
_cell.length_b   1.000
_cell.length_c   1.000
_cell.angle_alpha   90.00
_cell.angle_beta   90.00
_cell.angle_gamma   90.00
#
_symmetry.space_group_name_H-M   'P 1'
#
loop_
_entity.id
_entity.type
_entity.pdbx_description
1 polymer ?
#
loop_
_entity_poly.entity_id
_entity_poly.type
_entity_poly.pdbx_seq_one_letter_code
_entity_poly.pdbx_strand_id
1 'polypeptide(L)'
;MQYWLFKSEPGAWSWDDQVKKCVEHWDGVRNYQANNNMKAMKIGDKGFFYHSVKEKTIVGIVEVVKEHYPDHTDESGRFGMVDVKALYPVKNPVTLSDIKAEPKLENLALVKQSRLSVVPVGKDEWKVICKMAGVKP
;
A
#
# COMPACT_ATOMS: atom_id res chain seq x y z
N MET A 1 -9.75 -7.76 9.74
CA MET A 1 -8.59 -6.92 9.40
C MET A 1 -7.79 -7.65 8.33
N GLN A 2 -7.71 -7.05 7.16
CA GLN A 2 -6.88 -7.45 6.03
C GLN A 2 -5.65 -6.54 5.94
N TYR A 3 -4.69 -6.95 5.12
CA TYR A 3 -3.45 -6.21 4.90
C TYR A 3 -3.22 -5.93 3.42
N TRP A 4 -2.65 -4.76 3.16
CA TRP A 4 -2.50 -4.23 1.82
C TRP A 4 -1.11 -3.65 1.60
N LEU A 5 -0.79 -3.33 0.36
CA LEU A 5 0.37 -2.51 0.00
C LEU A 5 -0.05 -1.51 -1.08
N PHE A 6 0.28 -0.25 -0.83
CA PHE A 6 -0.05 0.89 -1.67
C PHE A 6 1.22 1.42 -2.32
N LYS A 7 1.29 1.36 -3.65
CA LYS A 7 2.42 1.90 -4.40
C LYS A 7 2.20 3.38 -4.70
N SER A 8 3.16 4.21 -4.32
CA SER A 8 3.22 5.62 -4.70
C SER A 8 4.57 5.94 -5.34
N GLU A 9 4.61 6.89 -6.26
CA GLU A 9 5.86 7.44 -6.78
C GLU A 9 6.27 8.65 -5.93
N PRO A 10 7.46 8.66 -5.29
CA PRO A 10 7.82 9.73 -4.35
C PRO A 10 7.87 11.13 -4.96
N GLY A 11 8.08 11.23 -6.29
CA GLY A 11 8.06 12.51 -6.99
C GLY A 11 6.66 13.09 -7.19
N ALA A 12 5.61 12.27 -7.04
CA ALA A 12 4.20 12.69 -7.13
C ALA A 12 3.54 12.75 -5.74
N TRP A 13 3.75 11.73 -4.91
CA TRP A 13 3.26 11.69 -3.53
C TRP A 13 4.19 10.85 -2.65
N SER A 14 4.98 11.52 -1.82
CA SER A 14 5.95 10.88 -0.93
C SER A 14 5.33 10.48 0.41
N TRP A 15 6.04 9.67 1.18
CA TRP A 15 5.68 9.39 2.57
C TRP A 15 5.61 10.66 3.44
N ASP A 16 6.51 11.63 3.21
CA ASP A 16 6.52 12.88 3.97
C ASP A 16 5.26 13.72 3.67
N ASP A 17 4.80 13.71 2.41
CA ASP A 17 3.53 14.33 2.02
C ASP A 17 2.36 13.67 2.75
N GLN A 18 2.33 12.34 2.77
CA GLN A 18 1.30 11.56 3.48
C GLN A 18 1.29 11.85 4.99
N VAL A 19 2.45 11.92 5.63
CA VAL A 19 2.57 12.25 7.07
C VAL A 19 2.08 13.67 7.32
N LYS A 20 2.49 14.64 6.50
CA LYS A 20 2.08 16.05 6.62
C LYS A 20 0.58 16.22 6.43
N LYS A 21 -0.02 15.47 5.50
CA LYS A 21 -1.46 15.50 5.24
C LYS A 21 -2.26 14.70 6.27
N CYS A 22 -1.63 13.73 6.94
CA CYS A 22 -2.19 12.77 7.89
C CYS A 22 -3.18 11.79 7.23
N VAL A 23 -4.27 12.28 6.64
CA VAL A 23 -5.29 11.49 5.92
C VAL A 23 -5.38 11.98 4.49
N GLU A 24 -5.28 11.08 3.52
CA GLU A 24 -5.47 11.42 2.10
C GLU A 24 -6.23 10.34 1.36
N HIS A 25 -6.95 10.74 0.32
CA HIS A 25 -7.61 9.82 -0.61
C HIS A 25 -6.60 9.13 -1.52
N TRP A 26 -6.82 7.86 -1.83
CA TRP A 26 -5.97 7.05 -2.71
C TRP A 26 -6.54 6.99 -4.13
N ASP A 27 -6.50 8.12 -4.83
CA ASP A 27 -7.03 8.31 -6.19
C ASP A 27 -6.09 7.77 -7.29
N GLY A 28 -6.47 8.02 -8.54
CA GLY A 28 -5.63 7.75 -9.73
C GLY A 28 -5.52 6.27 -10.10
N VAL A 29 -6.15 5.36 -9.34
CA VAL A 29 -6.15 3.93 -9.65
C VAL A 29 -7.06 3.66 -10.84
N ARG A 30 -6.48 3.16 -11.94
CA ARG A 30 -7.19 2.79 -13.17
C ARG A 30 -7.05 1.32 -13.57
N ASN A 31 -6.52 0.50 -12.65
CA ASN A 31 -6.45 -0.94 -12.82
C ASN A 31 -7.66 -1.61 -12.14
N TYR A 32 -8.41 -2.43 -12.87
CA TYR A 32 -9.63 -3.08 -12.36
C TYR A 32 -9.38 -3.95 -11.12
N GLN A 33 -8.28 -4.70 -11.09
CA GLN A 33 -7.96 -5.56 -9.95
C GLN A 33 -7.55 -4.73 -8.73
N ALA A 34 -6.74 -3.68 -8.91
CA ALA A 34 -6.40 -2.74 -7.83
C ALA A 34 -7.66 -2.04 -7.27
N ASN A 35 -8.59 -1.63 -8.14
CA ASN A 35 -9.88 -1.08 -7.73
C ASN A 35 -10.72 -2.10 -6.95
N ASN A 36 -10.75 -3.36 -7.39
CA ASN A 36 -11.44 -4.44 -6.66
C ASN A 36 -10.79 -4.71 -5.29
N ASN A 37 -9.46 -4.60 -5.17
CA ASN A 37 -8.78 -4.68 -3.88
C ASN A 37 -9.24 -3.55 -2.96
N MET A 38 -9.33 -2.31 -3.46
CA MET A 38 -9.85 -1.18 -2.68
C MET A 38 -11.32 -1.36 -2.27
N LYS A 39 -12.17 -1.92 -3.15
CA LYS A 39 -13.56 -2.27 -2.81
C LYS A 39 -13.68 -3.28 -1.67
N ALA A 40 -12.67 -4.14 -1.50
CA ALA A 40 -12.65 -5.15 -0.44
C ALA A 40 -12.12 -4.61 0.90
N MET A 41 -11.56 -3.41 0.93
CA MET A 41 -11.02 -2.79 2.15
C MET A 41 -12.12 -2.43 3.14
N LYS A 42 -11.80 -2.59 4.43
CA LYS A 42 -12.63 -2.15 5.55
C LYS A 42 -11.88 -1.16 6.43
N ILE A 43 -12.62 -0.28 7.11
CA ILE A 43 -12.03 0.64 8.09
C ILE A 43 -11.23 -0.15 9.13
N GLY A 44 -10.01 0.30 9.41
CA GLY A 44 -9.06 -0.37 10.30
C GLY A 44 -8.16 -1.40 9.62
N ASP A 45 -8.38 -1.73 8.34
CA ASP A 45 -7.40 -2.49 7.56
C ASP A 45 -6.10 -1.70 7.42
N LYS A 46 -4.96 -2.40 7.46
CA LYS A 46 -3.64 -1.76 7.44
C LYS A 46 -2.95 -1.99 6.11
N GLY A 47 -2.02 -1.12 5.75
CA GLY A 47 -1.23 -1.30 4.55
C GLY A 47 0.18 -0.74 4.65
N PHE A 48 1.08 -1.30 3.86
CA PHE A 48 2.40 -0.76 3.64
C PHE A 48 2.34 0.39 2.63
N PHE A 49 2.95 1.53 2.95
CA PHE A 49 3.22 2.59 2.00
C PHE A 49 4.55 2.27 1.30
N TYR A 50 4.47 2.02 -0.01
CA TYR A 50 5.59 1.57 -0.83
C TYR A 50 5.98 2.63 -1.85
N HIS A 51 7.20 3.15 -1.75
CA HIS A 51 7.80 3.97 -2.78
C HIS A 51 8.15 3.11 -3.99
N SER A 52 7.70 3.51 -5.18
CA SER A 52 7.88 2.79 -6.43
C SER A 52 8.84 3.51 -7.40
N VAL A 53 9.04 2.92 -8.59
CA VAL A 53 9.96 3.37 -9.66
C VAL A 53 11.44 3.40 -9.28
N LYS A 54 11.90 4.36 -8.47
CA LYS A 54 13.33 4.54 -8.13
C LYS A 54 13.70 3.83 -6.83
N GLU A 55 13.02 4.15 -5.74
CA GLU A 55 13.41 3.70 -4.39
C GLU A 55 12.87 2.30 -4.03
N LYS A 56 11.81 1.82 -4.71
CA LYS A 56 11.25 0.45 -4.63
C LYS A 56 11.31 -0.15 -3.21
N THR A 57 10.74 0.54 -2.23
CA THR A 57 10.92 0.23 -0.81
C THR A 57 9.69 0.57 0.02
N ILE A 58 9.45 -0.21 1.07
CA ILE A 58 8.43 0.07 2.09
C ILE A 58 9.00 1.07 3.08
N VAL A 59 8.26 2.17 3.30
CA VAL A 59 8.72 3.31 4.14
C VAL A 59 7.79 3.61 5.31
N GLY A 60 6.55 3.15 5.27
CA GLY A 60 5.59 3.45 6.33
C GLY A 60 4.39 2.52 6.37
N ILE A 61 3.58 2.70 7.41
CA ILE A 61 2.32 1.99 7.61
C ILE A 61 1.18 2.99 7.56
N VAL A 62 0.14 2.63 6.82
CA VAL A 62 -1.13 3.34 6.75
C VAL A 62 -2.29 2.48 7.25
N GLU A 63 -3.41 3.12 7.55
CA GLU A 63 -4.67 2.48 7.89
C GLU A 63 -5.81 3.05 7.06
N VAL A 64 -6.71 2.19 6.60
CA VAL A 64 -7.93 2.60 5.89
C VAL A 64 -8.88 3.26 6.89
N VAL A 65 -9.22 4.52 6.64
CA VAL A 65 -10.13 5.32 7.48
C VAL A 65 -11.43 5.67 6.78
N LYS A 66 -11.54 5.40 5.48
CA LYS A 66 -12.79 5.47 4.71
C LYS A 66 -12.83 4.36 3.67
N GLU A 67 -13.94 3.62 3.63
CA GLU A 67 -14.16 2.57 2.63
C GLU A 67 -14.35 3.15 1.23
N HIS A 68 -14.36 2.27 0.22
CA HIS A 68 -14.39 2.64 -1.20
C HIS A 68 -15.55 3.58 -1.57
N TYR A 69 -15.22 4.62 -2.35
CA TYR A 69 -16.17 5.58 -2.91
C TYR A 69 -15.67 6.07 -4.28
N PRO A 70 -16.53 6.68 -5.12
CA PRO A 70 -16.14 7.13 -6.46
C PRO A 70 -14.93 8.09 -6.46
N ASP A 71 -14.03 7.90 -7.41
CA ASP A 71 -12.85 8.73 -7.59
C ASP A 71 -13.22 9.94 -8.44
N HIS A 72 -13.15 11.11 -7.82
CA HIS A 72 -13.45 12.39 -8.47
C HIS A 72 -12.53 12.73 -9.66
N THR A 73 -11.36 12.09 -9.78
CA THR A 73 -10.44 12.27 -10.92
C THR A 73 -10.77 11.32 -12.09
N ASP A 74 -11.75 10.44 -11.95
CA ASP A 74 -12.22 9.56 -13.02
C ASP A 74 -13.53 10.09 -13.62
N GLU A 75 -13.43 10.81 -14.74
CA GLU A 75 -14.59 11.30 -15.49
C GLU A 75 -15.55 10.19 -15.94
N SER A 76 -15.08 8.95 -16.05
CA SER A 76 -15.93 7.82 -16.45
C SER A 76 -16.78 7.26 -15.31
N GLY A 77 -16.47 7.61 -14.05
CA GLY A 77 -17.18 7.13 -12.85
C GLY A 77 -17.06 5.62 -12.59
N ARG A 78 -16.09 4.94 -13.21
CA ARG A 78 -15.90 3.48 -13.13
C ARG A 78 -15.01 3.08 -11.96
N PHE A 79 -14.07 3.94 -11.61
CA PHE A 79 -13.07 3.73 -10.58
C PHE A 79 -13.44 4.46 -9.28
N GLY A 80 -12.90 3.97 -8.18
CA GLY A 80 -13.05 4.61 -6.89
C GLY A 80 -11.75 4.60 -6.11
N MET A 81 -11.82 5.17 -4.92
CA MET A 81 -10.71 5.37 -4.00
C MET A 81 -11.15 5.10 -2.57
N VAL A 82 -10.17 4.97 -1.67
CA VAL A 82 -10.35 4.89 -0.21
C VAL A 82 -9.60 6.06 0.42
N ASP A 83 -9.83 6.37 1.71
CA ASP A 83 -8.95 7.28 2.44
C ASP A 83 -8.04 6.48 3.36
N VAL A 84 -6.76 6.82 3.36
CA VAL A 84 -5.75 6.21 4.22
C VAL A 84 -5.11 7.23 5.14
N LYS A 85 -4.88 6.83 6.38
CA LYS A 85 -4.20 7.61 7.41
C LYS A 85 -2.78 7.11 7.62
N ALA A 86 -1.80 8.01 7.67
CA ALA A 86 -0.46 7.69 8.15
C ALA A 86 -0.49 7.25 9.62
N LEU A 87 0.03 6.05 9.92
CA LEU A 87 0.21 5.59 11.29
C LEU A 87 1.61 5.91 11.81
N TYR A 88 2.63 5.30 11.19
CA TYR A 88 4.02 5.47 11.58
C TYR A 88 4.97 5.01 10.47
N PRO A 89 6.19 5.59 10.40
CA PRO A 89 7.24 5.08 9.51
C PRO A 89 7.72 3.71 9.98
N VAL A 90 8.32 2.94 9.06
CA VAL A 90 9.07 1.74 9.44
C VAL A 90 10.43 2.12 10.03
N LYS A 91 11.00 1.27 10.90
CA LYS A 91 12.35 1.52 11.44
C LYS A 91 13.43 1.18 10.42
N ASN A 92 13.21 0.10 9.68
CA ASN A 92 14.10 -0.37 8.64
C ASN A 92 13.31 -0.36 7.32
N PRO A 93 13.62 0.52 6.36
CA PRO A 93 13.01 0.44 5.04
C PRO A 93 13.24 -0.94 4.41
N VAL A 94 12.20 -1.53 3.83
CA VAL A 94 12.27 -2.89 3.24
C VAL A 94 12.21 -2.79 1.73
N THR A 95 13.33 -3.04 1.06
CA THR A 95 13.42 -2.90 -0.40
C THR A 95 12.78 -4.09 -1.12
N LEU A 96 12.43 -3.90 -2.40
CA LEU A 96 12.01 -5.01 -3.25
C LEU A 96 13.09 -6.10 -3.37
N SER A 97 14.37 -5.73 -3.27
CA SER A 97 15.46 -6.70 -3.27
C SER A 97 15.41 -7.58 -2.03
N ASP A 98 15.21 -6.99 -0.86
CA ASP A 98 15.06 -7.72 0.41
C ASP A 98 13.84 -8.65 0.37
N ILE A 99 12.71 -8.16 -0.15
CA ILE A 99 11.49 -8.96 -0.32
C ILE A 99 11.73 -10.17 -1.22
N LYS A 100 12.45 -9.98 -2.34
CA LYS A 100 12.76 -11.08 -3.27
C LYS A 100 13.79 -12.06 -2.72
N ALA A 101 14.64 -11.63 -1.79
CA ALA A 101 15.64 -12.46 -1.14
C ALA A 101 15.05 -13.31 0.00
N GLU A 102 13.86 -12.98 0.52
CA GLU A 102 13.18 -13.73 1.57
C GLU A 102 12.27 -14.83 0.98
N PRO A 103 12.60 -16.12 1.15
CA PRO A 103 11.81 -17.22 0.57
C PRO A 103 10.35 -17.24 1.03
N LYS A 104 10.06 -16.78 2.26
CA LYS A 104 8.67 -16.70 2.77
C LYS A 104 7.80 -15.71 2.02
N LEU A 105 8.39 -14.81 1.24
CA LEU A 105 7.70 -13.79 0.45
C LEU A 105 7.70 -14.09 -1.06
N GLU A 106 8.15 -15.27 -1.48
CA GLU A 106 8.17 -15.66 -2.90
C GLU A 106 6.78 -15.58 -3.56
N ASN A 107 5.73 -15.79 -2.75
CA ASN A 107 4.35 -15.82 -3.19
C ASN A 107 3.63 -14.47 -3.09
N LEU A 108 4.28 -13.45 -2.52
CA LEU A 108 3.73 -12.12 -2.34
C LEU A 108 3.29 -11.54 -3.68
N ALA A 109 2.06 -11.04 -3.74
CA ALA A 109 1.49 -10.50 -4.97
C ALA A 109 2.33 -9.33 -5.55
N LEU A 110 3.07 -8.59 -4.72
CA LEU A 110 4.02 -7.57 -5.15
C LEU A 110 5.10 -8.12 -6.10
N VAL A 111 5.60 -9.33 -5.82
CA VAL A 111 6.66 -10.01 -6.60
C VAL A 111 6.09 -10.56 -7.90
N LYS A 112 4.91 -11.19 -7.82
CA LYS A 112 4.24 -11.82 -8.97
C LYS A 112 3.59 -10.83 -9.93
N GLN A 113 3.12 -9.69 -9.43
CA GLN A 113 2.32 -8.71 -10.18
C GLN A 113 2.89 -7.31 -10.01
N SER A 114 4.05 -7.07 -10.62
CA SER A 114 4.81 -5.82 -10.47
C SER A 114 4.04 -4.55 -10.87
N ARG A 115 3.08 -4.66 -11.80
CA ARG A 115 2.24 -3.54 -12.30
C ARG A 115 0.99 -3.26 -11.45
N LEU A 116 0.66 -4.11 -10.48
CA LEU A 116 -0.49 -3.89 -9.60
C LEU A 116 -0.14 -2.83 -8.53
N SER A 117 -0.90 -1.73 -8.46
CA SER A 117 -0.61 -0.58 -7.59
C SER A 117 -1.17 -0.71 -6.17
N VAL A 118 -2.31 -1.37 -6.01
CA VAL A 118 -2.90 -1.73 -4.72
C VAL A 118 -2.89 -3.25 -4.62
N VAL A 119 -2.11 -3.79 -3.68
CA VAL A 119 -1.72 -5.19 -3.64
C VAL A 119 -2.23 -5.83 -2.35
N PRO A 120 -2.88 -7.01 -2.39
CA PRO A 120 -3.22 -7.74 -1.17
C PRO A 120 -1.96 -8.33 -0.54
N VAL A 121 -1.90 -8.32 0.79
CA VAL A 121 -0.81 -8.90 1.58
C VAL A 121 -1.39 -9.95 2.52
N GLY A 122 -0.88 -11.18 2.44
CA GLY A 122 -1.29 -12.26 3.34
C GLY A 122 -0.90 -11.98 4.78
N LYS A 123 -1.63 -12.56 5.74
CA LYS A 123 -1.38 -12.34 7.18
C LYS A 123 0.04 -12.76 7.61
N ASP A 124 0.59 -13.83 7.03
CA ASP A 124 1.94 -14.27 7.37
C ASP A 124 3.01 -13.44 6.66
N GLU A 125 2.76 -13.03 5.41
CA GLU A 125 3.61 -12.08 4.68
C GLU A 125 3.70 -10.74 5.42
N TRP A 126 2.56 -10.22 5.91
CA TRP A 126 2.50 -9.02 6.76
C TRP A 126 3.43 -9.12 7.95
N LYS A 127 3.34 -10.21 8.73
CA LYS A 127 4.19 -10.40 9.92
C LYS A 127 5.68 -10.46 9.56
N VAL A 128 6.02 -11.15 8.46
CA VAL A 128 7.40 -11.26 7.98
C VAL A 128 7.94 -9.87 7.62
N ILE A 129 7.18 -9.11 6.80
CA ILE A 129 7.58 -7.75 6.40
C ILE A 129 7.64 -6.83 7.61
N CYS A 130 6.69 -6.87 8.54
CA CYS A 130 6.74 -6.08 9.78
C CYS A 130 8.00 -6.37 10.60
N LYS A 131 8.38 -7.65 10.71
CA LYS A 131 9.63 -8.06 11.39
C LYS A 131 10.86 -7.48 10.68
N MET A 132 10.93 -7.60 9.35
CA MET A 132 12.02 -7.00 8.55
C MET A 132 12.08 -5.48 8.76
N ALA A 133 10.90 -4.84 8.75
CA ALA A 133 10.70 -3.41 8.93
C ALA A 133 10.96 -2.89 10.35
N GLY A 134 11.18 -3.78 11.32
CA GLY A 134 11.40 -3.42 12.72
C GLY A 134 10.17 -2.85 13.44
N VAL A 135 8.96 -3.19 12.97
CA VAL A 135 7.68 -2.73 13.53
C VAL A 135 6.87 -3.89 14.10
N LYS A 136 5.96 -3.58 15.04
CA LYS A 136 5.02 -4.58 15.55
C LYS A 136 3.92 -4.84 14.51
N PRO A 137 3.59 -6.12 14.21
CA PRO A 137 2.50 -6.47 13.31
C PRO A 137 1.13 -6.00 13.77
#